data_AF-A8WLX8-F1
#
_entry.id   AF-A8WLX8-F1
#
_cell.length_a   1.000
_cell.length_b   1.000
_cell.length_c   1.000
_cell.angle_alpha   90.00
_cell.angle_beta   90.00
_cell.angle_gamma   90.00
#
_symmetry.space_group_name_H-M   'P 1'
#
loop_
_entity.id
_entity.type
_entity.pdbx_description
1 polymer ?
#
loop_
_entity_poly.entity_id
_entity_poly.type
_entity_poly.pdbx_seq_one_letter_code
_entity_poly.pdbx_strand_id
1 'polypeptide(L)'
;MTLSKIAIRNPYGLPKTFRITTSHPEIVKITDQLMSVPPMGKLPCEMFFVRNSHHHQNIETLLYISDAETYVQEEAYSLTLDFEAS
;
A
#
# COMPACT_ATOMS: atom_id res chain seq x y z
N MET A 1 -3.44 9.00 14.31
CA MET A 1 -3.01 8.02 13.27
C MET A 1 -4.24 7.26 12.86
N THR A 2 -4.57 7.27 11.57
CA THR A 2 -5.74 6.57 11.03
C THR A 2 -5.26 5.27 10.38
N LEU A 3 -5.79 4.13 10.82
CA LEU A 3 -5.57 2.84 10.18
C LEU A 3 -6.43 2.74 8.92
N SER A 4 -5.81 2.46 7.78
CA SER A 4 -6.48 2.24 6.50
C SER A 4 -6.10 0.88 5.92
N LYS A 5 -6.99 0.30 5.10
CA LYS A 5 -6.79 -1.03 4.53
C LYS A 5 -7.06 -1.02 3.03
N ILE A 6 -6.17 -1.64 2.26
CA ILE A 6 -6.34 -1.88 0.82
C ILE A 6 -6.22 -3.38 0.56
N ALA A 7 -7.11 -3.95 -0.24
CA ALA A 7 -7.09 -5.38 -0.53
C ALA A 7 -6.05 -5.68 -1.61
N ILE A 8 -5.00 -6.43 -1.27
CA ILE A 8 -4.04 -6.98 -2.23
C ILE A 8 -4.60 -8.28 -2.78
N ARG A 9 -4.67 -8.39 -4.11
CA ARG A 9 -5.31 -9.51 -4.80
C ARG A 9 -4.27 -10.38 -5.48
N ASN A 10 -4.46 -11.69 -5.38
CA ASN A 10 -3.71 -12.66 -6.16
C ASN A 10 -4.64 -13.20 -7.26
N PRO A 11 -4.51 -12.74 -8.52
CA PRO A 11 -5.33 -13.25 -9.62
C PRO A 11 -4.86 -14.62 -10.14
N TYR A 12 -3.79 -15.19 -9.58
CA TYR A 12 -3.18 -16.43 -10.07
C TYR A 12 -3.70 -17.66 -9.31
N GLY A 13 -3.70 -18.81 -10.00
CA GLY A 13 -4.05 -20.11 -9.43
C GLY A 13 -3.00 -20.72 -8.50
N LEU A 14 -1.96 -19.97 -8.12
CA LEU A 14 -0.87 -20.39 -7.24
C LEU A 14 -0.65 -19.34 -6.14
N PRO A 15 -0.14 -19.72 -4.95
CA PRO A 15 0.18 -18.75 -3.91
C PRO A 15 1.25 -17.79 -4.44
N LYS A 16 1.11 -16.50 -4.13
CA LYS A 16 2.11 -15.48 -4.47
C LYS A 16 2.41 -14.61 -3.27
N THR A 17 3.67 -14.21 -3.16
CA THR A 17 4.10 -13.22 -2.19
C THR A 17 4.28 -11.89 -2.90
N PHE A 18 3.62 -10.86 -2.40
CA PHE A 18 3.71 -9.51 -2.94
C PHE A 18 4.52 -8.61 -2.02
N ARG A 19 5.33 -7.77 -2.62
CA ARG A 19 6.00 -6.65 -2.00
C ARG A 19 5.18 -5.39 -2.19
N ILE A 20 4.81 -4.74 -1.09
CA ILE A 20 4.09 -3.46 -1.11
C ILE A 20 5.06 -2.35 -0.74
N THR A 21 5.19 -1.37 -1.62
CA THR A 21 5.97 -0.15 -1.36
C THR A 21 5.14 1.10 -1.64
N THR A 22 5.67 2.25 -1.25
CA THR A 22 5.02 3.55 -1.46
C THR A 22 6.03 4.57 -1.97
N SER A 23 5.55 5.53 -2.77
CA SER A 23 6.33 6.70 -3.18
C SER A 23 6.70 7.65 -2.03
N HIS A 24 5.95 7.65 -0.93
CA HIS A 24 6.12 8.56 0.22
C HIS A 24 6.19 7.77 1.55
N PRO A 25 7.26 6.99 1.80
CA PRO A 25 7.38 6.13 2.98
C PRO A 25 7.46 6.89 4.30
N GLU A 26 7.76 8.18 4.28
CA GLU A 26 7.71 9.08 5.43
C GLU A 26 6.27 9.42 5.86
N ILE A 27 5.29 9.27 4.96
CA ILE A 27 3.88 9.61 5.17
C ILE A 27 3.03 8.35 5.28
N VAL A 28 3.25 7.37 4.41
CA VAL A 28 2.50 6.10 4.41
C VAL A 28 3.35 5.00 5.04
N LYS A 29 2.91 4.49 6.18
CA LYS A 29 3.55 3.37 6.88
C LYS A 29 2.75 2.10 6.63
N ILE A 30 3.28 1.24 5.77
CA ILE A 30 2.74 -0.10 5.51
C ILE A 30 3.16 -1.02 6.65
N THR A 31 2.21 -1.72 7.25
CA THR A 31 2.43 -2.59 8.43
C THR A 31 3.14 -3.88 8.05
N ASP A 32 2.72 -4.50 6.96
CA ASP A 32 3.35 -5.68 6.39
C ASP A 32 3.67 -5.43 4.91
N GLN A 33 4.94 -5.25 4.60
CA GLN A 33 5.41 -4.97 3.25
C GLN A 33 5.58 -6.24 2.41
N LEU A 34 5.41 -7.42 3.01
CA LEU A 34 5.59 -8.73 2.38
C LEU A 34 4.40 -9.64 2.67
N MET A 35 3.46 -9.70 1.74
CA MET A 35 2.20 -10.41 1.94
C MET A 35 2.10 -11.66 1.08
N SER A 36 2.02 -12.82 1.72
CA SER A 36 1.69 -14.10 1.05
C SER A 36 0.18 -14.22 0.86
N VAL A 37 -0.30 -14.05 -0.38
CA VAL A 37 -1.72 -14.07 -0.72
C VAL A 37 -2.08 -15.42 -1.37
N PRO A 38 -3.11 -16.13 -0.88
CA PRO A 38 -3.48 -17.45 -1.40
C PRO A 38 -3.95 -17.38 -2.87
N PRO A 39 -3.91 -18.51 -3.60
CA PRO A 39 -4.43 -18.61 -4.97
C PRO A 39 -5.82 -18.01 -5.11
N MET A 40 -6.04 -17.22 -6.16
CA MET A 40 -7.33 -16.57 -6.45
C MET A 40 -7.90 -15.74 -5.27
N GLY A 41 -7.06 -15.37 -4.31
CA GLY A 41 -7.43 -14.78 -3.03
C GLY A 41 -7.20 -13.28 -2.95
N LYS A 42 -7.54 -12.71 -1.80
CA LYS A 42 -7.20 -11.33 -1.44
C LYS A 42 -6.95 -11.22 0.06
N LEU A 43 -6.00 -10.39 0.46
CA LEU A 43 -5.72 -10.07 1.87
C LEU A 43 -5.65 -8.57 2.08
N PRO A 44 -6.10 -8.05 3.26
CA PRO A 44 -6.00 -6.64 3.56
C PRO A 44 -4.55 -6.25 3.90
N CYS A 45 -3.98 -5.32 3.14
CA CYS A 45 -2.76 -4.59 3.50
C CYS A 45 -3.14 -3.42 4.39
N GLU A 46 -2.61 -3.43 5.62
CA GLU A 46 -2.86 -2.42 6.63
C GLU A 46 -1.78 -1.33 6.59
N MET A 47 -2.20 -0.08 6.59
CA MET A 47 -1.29 1.07 6.56
C MET A 47 -1.78 2.22 7.44
N PHE A 48 -0.83 3.04 7.89
CA PHE A 48 -1.09 4.25 8.66
C PHE A 48 -0.58 5.47 7.92
N PHE A 49 -1.28 6.59 8.08
CA PHE A 49 -0.85 7.89 7.58
C PHE A 49 -0.28 8.75 8.70
N VAL A 50 0.95 9.21 8.50
CA VAL A 50 1.65 10.13 9.40
C VAL A 50 1.36 11.55 8.95
N ARG A 51 0.65 12.30 9.80
CA ARG A 51 0.46 13.75 9.59
C ARG A 51 1.75 14.44 10.02
N ASN A 52 2.40 15.12 9.08
CA ASN A 52 3.50 16.02 9.39
C ASN A 52 2.95 17.46 9.37
N SER A 53 3.20 18.23 10.43
CA SER A 53 2.65 19.57 10.67
C SER A 53 2.98 20.60 9.58
N HIS A 54 3.92 20.29 8.67
CA HIS A 54 4.27 21.14 7.53
C HIS A 54 3.45 20.88 6.26
N HIS A 55 2.66 19.80 6.21
CA HIS A 55 1.87 19.45 5.02
C HIS A 55 0.45 20.00 5.14
N HIS A 56 0.26 21.23 4.65
CA HIS A 56 -1.05 21.89 4.55
C HIS A 56 -1.73 21.66 3.18
N GLN A 57 -1.26 20.69 2.40
CA GLN A 57 -1.73 20.42 1.04
C GLN A 57 -2.04 18.93 0.87
N ASN A 58 -2.95 18.63 -0.05
CA ASN A 58 -3.25 17.26 -0.48
C ASN A 58 -1.97 16.60 -1.00
N ILE A 59 -1.77 15.35 -0.59
CA ILE A 59 -0.60 14.58 -1.02
C ILE A 59 -1.08 13.44 -1.91
N GLU A 60 -0.57 13.41 -3.13
CA GLU A 60 -0.73 12.28 -4.02
C GLU A 60 0.40 11.29 -3.76
N THR A 61 0.05 10.06 -3.40
CA THR A 61 1.00 8.98 -3.18
C THR A 61 0.61 7.75 -3.96
N LEU A 62 1.61 7.10 -4.53
CA LEU A 62 1.48 5.81 -5.18
C LEU A 62 1.83 4.68 -4.20
N LEU A 63 1.05 3.61 -4.27
CA LEU A 63 1.43 2.30 -3.76
C LEU A 63 1.79 1.39 -4.94
N TYR A 64 2.88 0.65 -4.80
CA TYR A 64 3.32 -0.31 -5.80
C TYR A 64 3.22 -1.71 -5.23
N ILE A 65 2.60 -2.61 -5.99
CA ILE A 65 2.52 -4.03 -5.69
C ILE A 65 3.41 -4.75 -6.69
N SER A 66 4.49 -5.32 -6.21
CA SER A 66 5.42 -6.09 -7.02
C SER A 66 5.43 -7.54 -6.57
N ASP A 67 5.69 -8.44 -7.50
CA ASP A 67 6.06 -9.80 -7.17
C ASP A 67 7.33 -9.79 -6.29
N ALA A 68 7.29 -10.45 -5.13
CA ALA A 68 8.38 -10.39 -4.16
C ALA A 68 9.65 -11.14 -4.60
N GLU A 69 9.53 -12.08 -5.56
CA GLU A 69 10.62 -12.91 -6.07
C GLU A 69 11.27 -12.30 -7.32
N THR A 70 10.44 -11.86 -8.27
CA THR A 70 10.89 -11.34 -9.58
C THR A 70 11.02 -9.82 -9.62
N TYR A 71 10.49 -9.11 -8.62
CA TYR A 71 10.46 -7.65 -8.53
C TYR A 71 9.66 -6.94 -9.63
N VAL A 72 8.97 -7.69 -10.49
CA VAL A 72 8.08 -7.14 -11.51
C VAL A 72 6.91 -6.46 -10.82
N GLN A 73 6.63 -5.20 -11.17
CA GLN A 73 5.44 -4.49 -10.71
C GLN A 73 4.20 -5.06 -11.42
N GLU A 74 3.21 -5.47 -10.63
CA GLU A 74 1.96 -6.04 -11.14
C GLU A 74 0.80 -5.06 -11.06
N GLU A 75 0.77 -4.23 -10.02
CA GLU A 75 -0.31 -3.27 -9.77
C GLU A 75 0.23 -1.98 -9.14
N ALA A 76 -0.47 -0.87 -9.37
CA ALA A 76 -0.23 0.37 -8.68
C ALA A 76 -1.55 1.06 -8.30
N TYR A 77 -1.60 1.61 -7.09
CA TYR A 77 -2.74 2.40 -6.61
C TYR A 77 -2.31 3.86 -6.48
N SER A 78 -3.15 4.77 -6.96
CA SER A 78 -3.03 6.20 -6.64
C SER A 78 -3.93 6.55 -5.46
N LEU A 79 -3.35 7.18 -4.45
CA LEU A 79 -4.03 7.61 -3.24
C LEU A 79 -3.87 9.12 -3.10
N THR A 80 -4.99 9.80 -2.90
CA THR A 80 -5.00 11.20 -2.48
C THR A 80 -5.26 11.26 -0.98
N LEU A 81 -4.29 11.77 -0.23
CA LEU A 81 -4.42 12.01 1.20
C LEU A 81 -4.89 13.44 1.42
N ASP A 82 -6.14 13.58 1.85
CA ASP A 82 -6.71 14.85 2.29
C ASP A 82 -6.55 14.98 3.81
N PHE A 83 -5.82 16.01 4.23
CA PHE A 83 -5.63 16.34 5.64
C PHE A 83 -6.53 17.52 5.98
N GLU A 84 -7.70 17.26 6.57
CA GLU A 84 -8.60 18.33 7.02
C GLU A 84 -7.89 19.28 8.00
N ALA A 85 -7.94 20.58 7.74
CA ALA A 85 -7.45 21.58 8.69
C ALA A 85 -8.32 21.52 9.96
N SER A 86 -7.72 21.02 11.04
CA SER A 86 -8.33 20.98 12.37
C SER A 86 -8.28 22.33 13.05
#